data_AF-A0A2N0WSD6-F1
#
_entry.id   AF-A0A2N0WSD6-F1
#
_cell.length_a   1.000
_cell.length_b   1.000
_cell.length_c   1.000
_cell.angle_alpha   90.00
_cell.angle_beta   90.00
_cell.angle_gamma   90.00
#
_symmetry.space_group_name_H-M   'P 1'
#
loop_
_entity.id
_entity.type
_entity.pdbx_description
1 polymer ?
#
loop_
_entity_poly.entity_id
_entity_poly.type
_entity_poly.pdbx_seq_one_letter_code
_entity_poly.pdbx_strand_id
1 'polypeptide(L)'
;MKLKPSLYKYFLFSIIISLIVSFFYQWFVYDEMIPFLLLLVLPLLLSCYRYTDGYFAKNALGNLIKRNDDKLDFSRLQAMPLAKVVPQQSIAVERISTITASNNMLSIILDGNGNGVDFYMIASNDEIIEHLRSLLSETELDAIEMKSV
;
A
#
# COMPACT_ATOMS: atom_id res chain seq x y z
N MET A 1 9.57 -9.24 -15.94
CA MET A 1 8.17 -9.54 -16.32
C MET A 1 7.29 -9.39 -15.08
N LYS A 2 6.51 -8.30 -14.97
CA LYS A 2 5.61 -8.11 -13.82
C LYS A 2 4.43 -9.08 -13.97
N LEU A 3 4.35 -10.08 -13.08
CA LEU A 3 3.22 -11.01 -13.05
C LEU A 3 1.93 -10.26 -12.73
N LYS A 4 0.84 -10.59 -13.45
CA LYS A 4 -0.47 -9.98 -13.18
C LYS A 4 -0.90 -10.28 -11.74
N PRO A 5 -1.48 -9.32 -11.01
CA PRO A 5 -1.98 -9.53 -9.64
C PRO A 5 -2.89 -10.76 -9.50
N SER A 6 -3.70 -11.04 -10.52
CA SER A 6 -4.57 -12.23 -10.57
C SER A 6 -3.80 -13.55 -10.53
N LEU A 7 -2.64 -13.64 -11.19
CA LEU A 7 -1.82 -14.85 -11.19
C LEU A 7 -1.22 -15.13 -9.81
N TYR A 8 -0.74 -14.09 -9.12
CA TYR A 8 -0.27 -14.23 -7.74
C TYR A 8 -1.39 -14.67 -6.79
N LYS A 9 -2.58 -14.09 -6.94
CA LYS A 9 -3.76 -14.49 -6.17
C LYS A 9 -4.06 -15.99 -6.36
N TYR A 10 -4.10 -16.48 -7.60
CA TYR A 10 -4.38 -17.89 -7.87
C TYR A 10 -3.27 -18.82 -7.37
N PHE A 11 -2.00 -18.42 -7.49
CA PHE A 11 -0.88 -19.16 -6.93
C PHE A 11 -0.96 -19.28 -5.41
N LEU A 12 -1.30 -18.19 -4.70
CA LEU A 12 -1.50 -18.26 -3.25
C LEU A 12 -2.69 -19.16 -2.88
N PHE A 13 -3.77 -19.13 -3.65
CA PHE A 13 -4.92 -20.03 -3.44
C PHE A 13 -4.54 -21.50 -3.61
N SER A 14 -3.70 -21.86 -4.59
CA SER A 14 -3.29 -23.26 -4.75
C SER A 14 -2.45 -23.74 -3.56
N ILE A 15 -1.59 -22.88 -3.00
CA ILE A 15 -0.84 -23.19 -1.76
C ILE A 15 -1.80 -23.39 -0.60
N ILE A 16 -2.79 -22.50 -0.42
CA ILE A 16 -3.79 -22.61 0.66
C ILE A 16 -4.54 -23.94 0.57
N ILE A 17 -5.02 -24.30 -0.63
CA ILE A 17 -5.73 -25.57 -0.85
C ILE A 17 -4.83 -26.75 -0.51
N SER A 18 -3.57 -26.73 -0.95
CA SER A 18 -2.59 -27.78 -0.66
C SER A 18 -2.35 -27.96 0.84
N LEU A 19 -2.22 -26.87 1.60
CA LEU A 19 -2.06 -26.91 3.06
C LEU A 19 -3.29 -27.52 3.75
N ILE A 20 -4.49 -27.13 3.34
CA ILE A 20 -5.75 -27.65 3.89
C ILE A 20 -5.89 -29.14 3.59
N VAL A 21 -5.66 -29.56 2.35
CA VAL A 21 -5.72 -30.98 1.95
C VAL A 21 -4.68 -31.80 2.72
N SER A 22 -3.46 -31.29 2.86
CA SER A 22 -2.39 -31.96 3.61
C SER A 22 -2.76 -32.14 5.08
N PHE A 23 -3.37 -31.12 5.70
CA PHE A 23 -3.87 -31.21 7.07
C PHE A 23 -4.90 -32.33 7.24
N PHE A 24 -5.93 -32.37 6.38
CA PHE A 24 -6.97 -33.39 6.47
C PHE A 24 -6.46 -34.79 6.13
N TYR A 25 -5.52 -34.92 5.19
CA TYR A 25 -4.88 -36.19 4.87
C TYR A 25 -4.10 -36.73 6.06
N GLN A 26 -3.29 -35.89 6.72
CA GLN A 26 -2.51 -36.29 7.89
C GLN A 26 -3.41 -36.76 9.04
N TRP A 27 -4.47 -36.00 9.31
CA TRP A 27 -5.44 -36.37 10.34
C TRP A 27 -6.16 -37.68 9.98
N PHE A 28 -6.64 -37.83 8.74
CA PHE A 28 -7.42 -39.00 8.34
C PHE A 28 -6.60 -40.29 8.23
N VAL A 29 -5.36 -40.22 7.74
CA VAL A 29 -4.53 -41.39 7.46
C VAL A 29 -3.66 -41.79 8.65
N TYR A 30 -3.12 -40.81 9.37
CA TYR A 30 -2.14 -41.05 10.44
C TYR A 30 -2.68 -40.74 11.85
N ASP A 31 -3.92 -40.23 11.97
CA ASP A 31 -4.50 -39.75 13.24
C ASP A 31 -3.65 -38.65 13.93
N GLU A 32 -2.77 -38.01 13.15
CA GLU A 32 -1.91 -36.92 13.62
C GLU A 32 -2.51 -35.57 13.26
N MET A 33 -2.83 -34.77 14.29
CA MET A 33 -3.27 -33.39 14.09
C MET A 33 -2.08 -32.45 14.00
N ILE A 34 -1.90 -31.84 12.83
CA ILE A 34 -0.82 -30.90 12.53
C ILE A 34 -1.38 -29.46 12.38
N PRO A 35 -1.78 -28.79 13.48
CA PRO A 35 -2.53 -27.54 13.41
C PRO A 35 -1.75 -26.37 12.80
N PHE A 36 -0.41 -26.44 12.78
CA PHE A 36 0.41 -25.38 12.19
C PHE A 36 0.15 -25.22 10.68
N LEU A 37 -0.29 -26.26 9.97
CA LEU A 37 -0.65 -26.17 8.55
C LEU A 37 -1.84 -25.21 8.35
N LEU A 38 -2.82 -25.25 9.25
CA LEU A 38 -3.96 -24.34 9.24
C LEU A 38 -3.57 -22.93 9.72
N LEU A 39 -2.64 -22.81 10.66
CA LEU A 39 -2.15 -21.50 11.12
C LEU A 39 -1.49 -20.72 9.98
N LEU A 40 -0.81 -21.39 9.05
CA LEU A 40 -0.22 -20.79 7.86
C LEU A 40 -1.25 -20.32 6.82
N VAL A 41 -2.48 -20.84 6.85
CA VAL A 41 -3.54 -20.43 5.90
C VAL A 41 -3.98 -18.99 6.12
N LEU A 42 -4.07 -18.53 7.37
CA LEU A 42 -4.54 -17.18 7.71
C LEU A 42 -3.68 -16.06 7.09
N PRO A 43 -2.34 -16.01 7.26
CA PRO A 43 -1.51 -14.98 6.63
C PRO A 43 -1.52 -15.06 5.10
N LEU A 44 -1.70 -16.25 4.51
CA LEU A 44 -1.82 -16.41 3.06
C LEU A 44 -3.15 -15.82 2.54
N LEU A 45 -4.26 -16.04 3.24
CA LEU A 45 -5.55 -15.42 2.89
C LEU A 45 -5.50 -13.89 3.00
N LEU A 46 -4.87 -13.36 4.05
CA LEU A 46 -4.65 -11.92 4.19
C LEU A 46 -3.75 -11.37 3.08
N SER A 47 -2.79 -12.17 2.60
CA SER A 47 -1.95 -11.80 1.47
C SER A 47 -2.74 -11.78 0.15
N CYS A 48 -3.65 -12.74 -0.07
CA CYS A 48 -4.56 -12.76 -1.21
C CYS A 48 -5.39 -11.48 -1.32
N TYR A 49 -5.81 -10.89 -0.20
CA TYR A 49 -6.57 -9.63 -0.19
C TYR A 49 -5.83 -8.50 -0.92
N ARG A 50 -4.50 -8.42 -0.78
CA ARG A 50 -3.66 -7.40 -1.43
C ARG A 50 -3.65 -7.47 -2.97
N TYR A 51 -4.19 -8.53 -3.54
CA TYR A 51 -4.30 -8.74 -4.98
C TYR A 51 -5.75 -8.70 -5.48
N THR A 52 -6.64 -8.04 -4.73
CA THR A 52 -8.04 -7.84 -5.11
C THR A 52 -8.28 -6.43 -5.63
N ASP A 53 -9.25 -6.27 -6.53
CA ASP A 53 -9.62 -4.95 -7.05
C ASP A 53 -10.09 -4.01 -5.93
N GLY A 54 -10.76 -4.55 -4.91
CA GLY A 54 -11.15 -3.79 -3.72
C GLY A 54 -9.97 -3.22 -2.95
N TYR A 55 -8.84 -3.95 -2.87
CA TYR A 55 -7.62 -3.43 -2.28
C TYR A 55 -7.00 -2.32 -3.13
N PHE A 56 -6.91 -2.49 -4.45
CA PHE A 56 -6.39 -1.45 -5.34
C PHE A 56 -7.27 -0.19 -5.32
N ALA A 57 -8.59 -0.32 -5.34
CA ALA A 57 -9.52 0.81 -5.29
C ALA A 57 -9.37 1.62 -3.99
N LYS A 58 -9.25 0.94 -2.84
CA LYS A 58 -9.04 1.58 -1.53
C LYS A 58 -7.69 2.30 -1.43
N ASN A 59 -6.67 1.79 -2.11
CA ASN A 59 -5.30 2.30 -2.08
C ASN A 59 -4.90 3.06 -3.36
N ALA A 60 -5.87 3.54 -4.12
CA ALA A 60 -5.60 4.41 -5.27
C ALA A 60 -5.04 5.77 -4.79
N LEU A 61 -4.21 6.44 -5.60
CA LEU A 61 -3.57 7.70 -5.23
C LEU A 61 -4.56 8.78 -4.77
N GLY A 62 -5.69 8.95 -5.45
CA GLY A 62 -6.73 9.91 -5.04
C GLY A 62 -7.39 9.59 -3.69
N ASN A 63 -7.25 8.37 -3.17
CA ASN A 63 -7.66 8.00 -1.81
C ASN A 63 -6.54 8.16 -0.79
N LEU A 64 -5.28 7.97 -1.22
CA LEU A 64 -4.10 8.07 -0.37
C LEU A 64 -3.60 9.50 -0.18
N ILE A 65 -3.74 10.36 -1.19
CA ILE A 65 -3.29 11.74 -1.19
C ILE A 65 -4.46 12.63 -1.62
N LYS A 66 -4.93 13.47 -0.70
CA LYS A 66 -6.03 14.40 -0.94
C LYS A 66 -5.61 15.81 -0.60
N ARG A 67 -6.13 16.78 -1.34
CA ARG A 67 -6.03 18.20 -0.98
C ARG A 67 -7.19 18.59 -0.09
N ASN A 68 -6.90 19.32 0.97
CA ASN A 68 -7.86 19.93 1.86
C ASN A 68 -7.38 21.36 2.18
N ASP A 69 -7.90 22.33 1.42
CA ASP A 69 -7.54 23.76 1.49
C ASP A 69 -6.04 24.04 1.45
N ASP A 70 -5.40 24.30 2.59
CA ASP A 70 -3.97 24.63 2.74
C ASP A 70 -3.11 23.41 3.08
N LYS A 71 -3.71 22.22 3.13
CA LYS A 71 -3.09 20.97 3.58
C LYS A 71 -3.21 19.86 2.56
N LEU A 72 -2.22 18.98 2.58
CA LEU A 72 -2.28 17.68 1.95
C LEU A 72 -2.47 16.60 3.01
N ASP A 73 -3.46 15.76 2.75
CA ASP A 73 -3.87 14.64 3.57
C ASP A 73 -3.30 13.35 3.01
N PHE A 74 -2.40 12.72 3.77
CA PHE A 74 -1.73 11.47 3.42
C PHE A 74 -2.25 10.32 4.26
N SER A 75 -2.84 9.32 3.62
CA SER A 75 -3.31 8.09 4.26
C SER A 75 -2.30 6.97 4.06
N ARG A 76 -2.16 6.10 5.08
CA ARG A 76 -1.38 4.85 4.93
C ARG A 76 -2.13 3.81 4.10
N LEU A 77 -1.41 2.82 3.58
CA LEU A 77 -2.03 1.70 2.89
C LEU A 77 -2.98 0.93 3.83
N GLN A 78 -4.21 0.70 3.35
CA GLN A 78 -5.20 -0.13 4.01
C GLN A 78 -4.90 -1.62 3.76
N ALA A 79 -3.91 -2.13 4.49
CA ALA A 79 -3.39 -3.50 4.35
C ALA A 79 -4.39 -4.60 4.73
N MET A 80 -5.46 -4.27 5.47
CA MET A 80 -6.46 -5.22 5.96
C MET A 80 -7.87 -4.85 5.50
N PRO A 81 -8.71 -5.83 5.13
CA PRO A 81 -10.06 -5.58 4.62
C PRO A 81 -10.97 -4.91 5.63
N LEU A 82 -10.78 -5.21 6.92
CA LEU A 82 -11.63 -4.81 8.04
C LEU A 82 -11.11 -3.59 8.83
N ALA A 83 -10.01 -2.96 8.40
CA ALA A 83 -9.49 -1.78 9.07
C ALA A 83 -10.49 -0.62 8.93
N LYS A 84 -11.12 -0.20 10.04
CA LYS A 84 -12.13 0.88 10.07
C LYS A 84 -11.54 2.28 10.06
N VAL A 85 -10.34 2.44 10.62
CA VAL A 85 -9.62 3.71 10.68
C VAL A 85 -8.25 3.50 10.08
N VAL A 86 -7.95 4.24 9.03
CA VAL A 86 -6.62 4.29 8.42
C VAL A 86 -5.93 5.52 9.00
N PRO A 87 -4.74 5.39 9.62
CA PRO A 87 -3.99 6.55 10.08
C PRO A 87 -3.74 7.51 8.92
N GLN A 88 -4.10 8.76 9.14
CA GLN A 88 -3.94 9.85 8.18
C GLN A 88 -3.06 10.93 8.81
N GLN A 89 -2.21 11.54 8.00
CA GLN A 89 -1.35 12.64 8.38
C GLN A 89 -1.63 13.83 7.47
N SER A 90 -2.09 14.93 8.07
CA SER A 90 -2.30 16.20 7.39
C SER A 90 -1.04 17.06 7.50
N ILE A 91 -0.53 17.53 6.38
CA ILE A 91 0.69 18.34 6.29
C ILE A 91 0.32 19.66 5.58
N ALA A 92 0.62 20.79 6.21
CA ALA A 92 0.45 22.10 5.58
C ALA A 92 1.39 22.23 4.38
N VAL A 93 0.87 22.68 3.25
CA VAL A 93 1.61 22.70 1.98
C VAL A 93 2.81 23.64 2.06
N GLU A 94 2.67 24.78 2.74
CA GLU A 94 3.74 25.75 2.99
C GLU A 94 4.96 25.17 3.72
N ARG A 95 4.78 24.06 4.45
CA ARG A 95 5.84 23.39 5.19
C ARG A 95 6.58 22.37 4.34
N ILE A 96 6.05 21.98 3.19
CA ILE A 96 6.69 20.98 2.33
C ILE A 96 7.85 21.65 1.61
N SER A 97 9.07 21.19 1.83
CA SER A 97 10.26 21.71 1.15
C SER A 97 10.69 20.83 -0.02
N THR A 98 10.59 19.51 0.16
CA THR A 98 11.05 18.54 -0.84
C THR A 98 10.12 17.35 -0.88
N ILE A 99 9.79 16.93 -2.09
CA ILE A 99 9.07 15.68 -2.34
C ILE A 99 9.96 14.77 -3.19
N THR A 100 10.17 13.54 -2.72
CA THR A 100 10.86 12.50 -3.49
C THR A 100 9.91 11.34 -3.72
N ALA A 101 9.58 11.07 -4.98
CA ALA A 101 8.82 9.90 -5.37
C ALA A 101 9.76 8.81 -5.92
N SER A 102 9.55 7.58 -5.48
CA SER A 102 10.09 6.39 -6.13
C SER A 102 8.97 5.37 -6.33
N ASN A 103 9.24 4.28 -7.03
CA ASN A 103 8.23 3.25 -7.25
C ASN A 103 7.67 2.72 -5.92
N ASN A 104 6.36 2.90 -5.72
CA ASN A 104 5.62 2.53 -4.50
C ASN A 104 6.00 3.27 -3.21
N MET A 105 6.70 4.41 -3.31
CA MET A 105 7.11 5.17 -2.13
C MET A 105 7.12 6.67 -2.39
N LEU A 106 6.69 7.43 -1.39
CA LEU A 106 6.70 8.88 -1.36
C LEU A 106 7.39 9.33 -0.09
N SER A 107 8.42 10.16 -0.20
CA SER A 107 9.10 10.79 0.91
C SER A 107 8.89 12.30 0.86
N ILE A 108 8.59 12.91 2.00
CA ILE A 108 8.30 14.34 2.13
C ILE A 108 9.21 14.91 3.22
N ILE A 109 10.01 15.91 2.87
CA ILE A 109 10.83 16.67 3.82
C ILE A 109 10.09 17.96 4.18
N LEU A 110 10.08 18.29 5.47
CA LEU A 110 9.43 19.47 6.01
C LEU A 110 10.43 20.56 6.37
N ASP A 111 10.07 21.81 6.11
CA ASP A 111 10.76 23.03 6.53
C ASP A 111 12.27 23.07 6.15
N GLY A 112 12.72 22.26 5.18
CA GLY A 112 14.11 22.16 4.75
C GLY A 112 15.09 21.65 5.81
N ASN A 113 14.62 21.15 6.95
CA ASN A 113 15.47 20.78 8.09
C ASN A 113 15.94 19.31 8.09
N GLY A 114 15.61 18.55 7.05
CA GLY A 114 15.94 17.14 6.91
C GLY A 114 15.01 16.18 7.66
N ASN A 115 14.07 16.68 8.47
CA ASN A 115 13.01 15.85 9.04
C ASN A 115 11.89 15.68 8.03
N GLY A 116 11.45 14.45 7.88
CA GLY A 116 10.43 14.11 6.90
C GLY A 116 9.56 12.94 7.33
N VAL A 117 8.67 12.57 6.43
CA VAL A 117 7.78 11.42 6.59
C VAL A 117 7.70 10.65 5.28
N ASP A 118 7.69 9.33 5.43
CA ASP A 118 7.63 8.40 4.33
C ASP A 118 6.29 7.68 4.29
N PHE A 119 5.80 7.49 3.07
CA PHE A 119 4.53 6.85 2.78
C PHE A 119 4.72 5.77 1.71
N TYR A 120 4.18 4.59 1.98
CA TYR A 120 4.08 3.54 0.97
C TYR A 120 2.86 3.81 0.07
N MET A 121 3.06 3.64 -1.23
CA MET A 121 2.07 3.87 -2.28
C MET A 121 1.95 2.63 -3.17
N ILE A 122 0.90 2.55 -4.00
CA ILE A 122 0.75 1.52 -5.04
C ILE A 122 0.65 2.23 -6.38
N ALA A 123 1.77 2.81 -6.80
CA ALA A 123 1.87 3.62 -8.00
C ALA A 123 3.34 3.74 -8.43
N SER A 124 3.58 4.05 -9.71
CA SER A 124 4.90 4.44 -10.18
C SER A 124 5.30 5.82 -9.63
N ASN A 125 6.59 6.12 -9.67
CA ASN A 125 7.10 7.45 -9.35
C ASN A 125 6.44 8.54 -10.23
N ASP A 126 6.29 8.29 -11.53
CA ASP A 126 5.64 9.23 -12.46
C ASP A 126 4.17 9.48 -12.11
N GLU A 127 3.40 8.42 -11.81
CA GLU A 127 1.99 8.52 -11.39
C GLU A 127 1.85 9.33 -10.08
N ILE A 128 2.77 9.13 -9.13
CA ILE A 128 2.78 9.87 -7.86
C ILE A 128 3.03 11.36 -8.10
N ILE A 129 4.04 11.69 -8.92
CA ILE A 129 4.39 13.08 -9.23
C ILE A 129 3.28 13.76 -10.02
N GLU A 130 2.71 13.11 -11.03
CA GLU A 130 1.60 13.63 -11.81
C GLU A 130 0.38 13.92 -10.92
N HIS A 131 0.03 12.98 -10.03
CA HIS A 131 -1.08 13.18 -9.09
C HIS A 131 -0.80 14.36 -8.15
N LEU A 132 0.40 14.50 -7.60
CA LEU A 132 0.75 15.64 -6.75
C LEU A 132 0.69 16.97 -7.48
N ARG A 133 1.18 17.03 -8.74
CA ARG A 133 1.06 18.23 -9.57
C ARG A 133 -0.38 18.62 -9.84
N SER A 134 -1.29 17.66 -9.93
CA SER A 134 -2.72 17.95 -10.09
C SER A 134 -3.38 18.55 -8.83
N LEU A 135 -2.76 18.39 -7.66
CA LEU A 135 -3.29 18.85 -6.36
C LEU A 135 -2.68 20.18 -5.87
N LEU A 136 -1.59 20.62 -6.48
CA LEU A 136 -0.82 21.79 -6.08
C LEU A 136 -0.98 22.90 -7.12
N SER A 137 -0.94 24.15 -6.69
CA SER A 137 -0.90 25.28 -7.61
C SER A 137 0.52 25.50 -8.15
N GLU A 138 0.64 26.19 -9.29
CA GLU A 138 1.96 26.52 -9.89
C GLU A 138 2.90 27.21 -8.89
N THR A 139 2.38 28.14 -8.08
CA THR A 139 3.18 28.83 -7.06
C THR A 139 3.67 27.90 -5.94
N GLU A 140 2.88 26.88 -5.58
CA GLU A 140 3.28 25.89 -4.59
C GLU A 140 4.30 24.91 -5.17
N LEU A 141 4.14 24.54 -6.45
CA LEU A 141 5.08 23.70 -7.18
C LEU A 141 6.45 24.37 -7.30
N ASP A 142 6.49 25.67 -7.55
CA ASP A 142 7.76 26.42 -7.63
C ASP A 142 8.50 26.48 -6.28
N ALA A 143 7.76 26.41 -5.16
CA ALA A 143 8.34 26.41 -3.81
C ALA A 143 8.82 25.03 -3.34
N ILE A 144 8.38 23.94 -3.99
CA ILE A 144 8.65 22.56 -3.58
C ILE A 144 9.64 21.91 -4.55
N GLU A 145 10.76 21.43 -4.02
CA GLU A 145 11.70 20.64 -4.82
C GLU A 145 11.14 19.21 -5.07
N MET A 146 10.73 18.90 -6.29
CA MET A 146 10.24 17.57 -6.67
C MET A 146 11.31 16.71 -7.34
N LYS A 147 11.51 15.49 -6.82
CA LYS A 147 12.46 14.49 -7.32
C LYS A 147 11.74 13.19 -7.66
N SER A 148 12.14 12.55 -8.75
CA SER A 148 11.70 11.21 -9.15
C SER A 148 12.93 10.31 -9.27
N VAL A 149 12.90 9.15 -8.60
CA VAL A 149 14.01 8.18 -8.50
C VAL A 149 13.57 6.79 -8.95
#